data_AF-A0A3P9H9A7-F1
#
_entry.id   AF-A0A3P9H9A7-F1
#
_cell.length_a   1.000
_cell.length_b   1.000
_cell.length_c   1.000
_cell.angle_alpha   90.00
_cell.angle_beta   90.00
_cell.angle_gamma   90.00
#
_symmetry.space_group_name_H-M   'P 1'
#
loop_
_entity.id
_entity.type
_entity.pdbx_description
1 polymer ?
#
loop_
_entity_poly.entity_id
_entity_poly.type
_entity_poly.pdbx_seq_one_letter_code
_entity_poly.pdbx_strand_id
1 'polypeptide(L)'
;MIGMTLPVIATIYLDKTNQWEAVGFQKRAEALQHIKTGYKNELAFLKNDGSFAVYPKSSSSSWLTAYVVKVFSIANNLVAIKKEHICDAVKFLILRSQQPDGLFTEIGKVYAGYMTGNVHGYDSDASMTAFSLIAMQESRSVCSGYINSLPGSIDKAVAYLEKRLPSLTNPYAVAMTSYALANEGRLNRQILYKFVSPELSHWPVPESHIFTLEATAYALLALVKTKSFEDARPVVRWFNQQQSYSGGYGSTQATIMVYQALAEYWANAQEPEYDLKVDILLPGKSKPDKYQFTRENSYATRTSNIKDINKDVKVKATGSGEAMVSLYYALPEEKESDCQKFDMSVKLLPGNCLFPEFLYNRDATMSILDIGLQTGFTPNLEDLKALSGGRAPIISKYEMDTALSERGSLIIYLDKISHTRPEEISFRVQQTMEVGVLQPAAVSVYEYYEQTPCVKFYHPEREGGQLLQLCTDDECTCAEDRNKSNKNKIKQNLTLRVSRCCRQGTARTCVAEYCKS
;
A
#
# COMPACT_ATOMS: atom_id res chain seq x y z
N MET A 1 5.66 10.54 5.38
CA MET A 1 4.77 9.89 6.36
C MET A 1 4.73 8.36 6.33
N ILE A 2 4.55 7.70 5.17
CA ILE A 2 4.36 6.23 5.09
C ILE A 2 5.47 5.45 5.85
N GLY A 3 6.73 5.84 5.63
CA GLY A 3 7.89 5.22 6.30
C GLY A 3 7.96 5.46 7.81
N MET A 4 7.12 6.34 8.39
CA MET A 4 6.99 6.53 9.83
C MET A 4 5.75 5.84 10.38
N THR A 5 4.60 5.95 9.71
CA THR A 5 3.33 5.48 10.29
C THR A 5 3.30 3.96 10.47
N LEU A 6 3.81 3.18 9.50
CA LEU A 6 3.84 1.72 9.62
C LEU A 6 4.71 1.25 10.80
N PRO A 7 5.96 1.71 10.97
CA PRO A 7 6.74 1.42 12.17
C PRO A 7 6.08 1.87 13.48
N VAL A 8 5.44 3.05 13.52
CA VAL A 8 4.74 3.54 14.72
C VAL A 8 3.63 2.58 15.14
N ILE A 9 2.75 2.20 14.21
CA ILE A 9 1.60 1.34 14.50
C ILE A 9 2.05 -0.09 14.83
N ALA A 10 3.01 -0.64 14.09
CA ALA A 10 3.57 -1.96 14.38
C ALA A 10 4.21 -2.01 15.77
N THR A 11 4.97 -0.96 16.13
CA THR A 11 5.60 -0.85 17.46
C THR A 11 4.53 -0.78 18.55
N ILE A 12 3.48 0.01 18.36
CA ILE A 12 2.38 0.13 19.33
C ILE A 12 1.61 -1.18 19.48
N TYR A 13 1.31 -1.85 18.36
CA TYR A 13 0.65 -3.14 18.39
C TYR A 13 1.47 -4.13 19.22
N LEU A 14 2.77 -4.28 18.92
CA LEU A 14 3.66 -5.21 19.62
C LEU A 14 3.91 -4.82 21.09
N ASP A 15 4.00 -3.52 21.40
CA ASP A 15 4.10 -3.02 22.78
C ASP A 15 2.82 -3.34 23.56
N LYS A 16 1.63 -3.12 22.96
CA LYS A 16 0.34 -3.34 23.62
C LYS A 16 -0.02 -4.81 23.79
N THR A 17 0.38 -5.67 22.85
CA THR A 17 0.10 -7.11 22.89
C THR A 17 1.22 -7.92 23.56
N ASN A 18 2.33 -7.28 23.97
CA ASN A 18 3.53 -7.92 24.52
C ASN A 18 4.14 -9.00 23.60
N GLN A 19 4.12 -8.79 22.29
CA GLN A 19 4.52 -9.80 21.29
C GLN A 19 5.96 -9.63 20.76
N TRP A 20 6.80 -8.81 21.40
CA TRP A 20 8.19 -8.61 20.96
C TRP A 20 9.07 -9.85 21.02
N GLU A 21 8.78 -10.78 21.93
CA GLU A 21 9.54 -12.04 22.05
C GLU A 21 9.48 -12.85 20.75
N ALA A 22 8.30 -12.96 20.15
CA ALA A 22 8.06 -13.70 18.92
C ALA A 22 8.77 -13.11 17.70
N VAL A 23 8.88 -11.78 17.68
CA VAL A 23 9.43 -11.03 16.55
C VAL A 23 10.95 -10.84 16.71
N GLY A 24 11.43 -10.86 17.96
CA GLY A 24 12.81 -10.60 18.38
C GLY A 24 12.93 -9.23 19.05
N PHE A 25 13.26 -9.19 20.34
CA PHE A 25 13.34 -7.96 21.14
C PHE A 25 14.25 -6.88 20.53
N GLN A 26 15.31 -7.27 19.82
CA GLN A 26 16.25 -6.34 19.17
C GLN A 26 15.56 -5.48 18.11
N LYS A 27 14.53 -6.02 17.43
CA LYS A 27 13.80 -5.29 16.38
C LYS A 27 13.01 -4.10 16.91
N ARG A 28 12.73 -4.04 18.21
CA ARG A 28 12.12 -2.85 18.82
C ARG A 28 13.03 -1.63 18.67
N ALA A 29 14.33 -1.79 18.88
CA ALA A 29 15.29 -0.69 18.73
C ALA A 29 15.39 -0.23 17.25
N GLU A 30 15.37 -1.17 16.31
CA GLU A 30 15.33 -0.89 14.87
C GLU A 30 14.06 -0.13 14.48
N ALA A 31 12.90 -0.58 14.97
CA ALA A 31 11.62 0.09 14.74
C ALA A 31 11.64 1.54 15.26
N LEU A 32 12.14 1.77 16.49
CA LEU A 32 12.32 3.12 17.03
C LEU A 32 13.26 3.98 16.19
N GLN A 33 14.30 3.37 15.60
CA GLN A 33 15.21 4.07 14.70
C GLN A 33 14.53 4.45 13.38
N HIS A 34 13.70 3.57 12.81
CA HIS A 34 12.88 3.89 11.64
C HIS A 34 11.90 5.04 11.94
N ILE A 35 11.28 5.05 13.11
CA ILE A 35 10.39 6.15 13.54
C ILE A 35 11.18 7.47 13.64
N LYS A 36 12.38 7.48 14.22
CA LYS A 36 13.24 8.67 14.30
C LYS A 36 13.66 9.18 12.91
N THR A 37 14.03 8.28 12.01
CA THR A 37 14.39 8.63 10.62
C THR A 37 13.18 9.19 9.88
N GLY A 38 12.01 8.55 10.02
CA GLY A 38 10.75 9.01 9.45
C GLY A 38 10.37 10.41 9.95
N TYR A 39 10.50 10.66 11.26
CA TYR A 39 10.29 11.98 11.84
C TYR A 39 11.21 13.04 11.21
N LYS A 40 12.52 12.77 11.13
CA LYS A 40 13.49 13.69 10.50
C LYS A 40 13.16 13.99 9.04
N ASN A 41 12.80 12.96 8.27
CA ASN A 41 12.45 13.11 6.86
C ASN A 41 11.18 13.95 6.69
N GLU A 42 10.19 13.78 7.58
CA GLU A 42 8.94 14.54 7.53
C GLU A 42 9.14 16.04 7.79
N LEU A 43 10.14 16.43 8.59
CA LEU A 43 10.44 17.84 8.84
C LEU A 43 10.89 18.61 7.60
N ALA A 44 11.32 17.94 6.53
CA ALA A 44 11.59 18.59 5.26
C ALA A 44 10.34 19.22 4.61
N PHE A 45 9.15 18.80 5.05
CA PHE A 45 7.86 19.26 4.55
C PHE A 45 7.14 20.23 5.50
N LEU A 46 7.75 20.51 6.66
CA LEU A 46 7.27 21.48 7.65
C LEU A 46 7.49 22.90 7.15
N LYS A 47 6.47 23.75 7.32
CA LYS A 47 6.53 25.19 7.01
C LYS A 47 6.68 26.06 8.25
N ASN A 48 7.03 27.32 7.99
CA ASN A 48 7.25 28.33 9.03
C ASN A 48 6.01 28.63 9.89
N ASP A 49 4.81 28.38 9.38
CA ASP A 49 3.54 28.55 10.12
C ASP A 49 3.10 27.28 10.87
N GLY A 50 3.93 26.24 10.90
CA GLY A 50 3.64 24.95 11.54
C GLY A 50 2.89 23.96 10.65
N SER A 51 2.44 24.36 9.46
CA SER A 51 1.71 23.49 8.54
C SER A 51 2.62 22.56 7.73
N PHE A 52 2.03 21.51 7.15
CA PHE A 52 2.72 20.58 6.26
C PHE A 52 2.19 20.69 4.83
N ALA A 53 3.06 20.44 3.86
CA ALA A 53 2.73 20.41 2.44
C ALA A 53 3.39 19.21 1.75
N VAL A 54 2.81 18.77 0.63
CA VAL A 54 3.30 17.60 -0.10
C VAL A 54 4.67 17.86 -0.76
N TYR A 55 4.93 19.10 -1.16
CA TYR A 55 6.26 19.57 -1.54
C TYR A 55 6.57 20.90 -0.84
N PRO A 56 7.85 21.23 -0.59
CA PRO A 56 8.24 22.45 0.10
C PRO A 56 7.71 23.75 -0.54
N LYS A 57 7.50 23.75 -1.86
CA LYS A 57 7.00 24.91 -2.64
C LYS A 57 5.48 24.91 -2.85
N SER A 58 4.78 23.83 -2.48
CA SER A 58 3.32 23.72 -2.65
C SER A 58 2.57 24.52 -1.60
N SER A 59 1.27 24.74 -1.80
CA SER A 59 0.38 25.20 -0.72
C SER A 59 0.30 24.16 0.41
N SER A 60 0.02 24.63 1.62
CA SER A 60 -0.18 23.75 2.78
C SER A 60 -1.47 22.96 2.62
N SER A 61 -1.54 21.78 3.24
CA SER A 61 -2.75 20.95 3.28
C SER A 61 -3.25 20.81 4.72
N SER A 62 -4.54 21.12 4.95
CA SER A 62 -5.16 20.95 6.27
C SER A 62 -5.19 19.46 6.64
N TRP A 63 -5.58 18.61 5.70
CA TRP A 63 -5.68 17.17 5.89
C TRP A 63 -4.31 16.55 6.19
N LEU A 64 -3.28 16.89 5.41
CA LEU A 64 -1.93 16.39 5.66
C LEU A 64 -1.41 16.87 7.02
N THR A 65 -1.64 18.15 7.36
CA THR A 65 -1.24 18.70 8.65
C THR A 65 -1.92 17.95 9.81
N ALA A 66 -3.23 17.68 9.72
CA ALA A 66 -3.95 16.89 10.72
C ALA A 66 -3.43 15.46 10.81
N TYR A 67 -3.11 14.83 9.68
CA TYR A 67 -2.53 13.48 9.68
C TYR A 67 -1.16 13.44 10.36
N VAL A 68 -0.30 14.42 10.08
CA VAL A 68 1.01 14.55 10.75
C VAL A 68 0.83 14.77 12.25
N VAL A 69 -0.08 15.64 12.67
CA VAL A 69 -0.42 15.85 14.09
C VAL A 69 -0.83 14.54 14.75
N LYS A 70 -1.74 13.77 14.13
CA LYS A 70 -2.18 12.46 14.66
C LYS A 70 -0.98 11.54 14.87
N VAL A 71 -0.18 11.30 13.83
CA VAL A 71 0.92 10.34 13.88
C VAL A 71 2.04 10.80 14.82
N PHE A 72 2.38 12.09 14.83
CA PHE A 72 3.39 12.62 15.76
C PHE A 72 2.91 12.54 17.21
N SER A 73 1.64 12.81 17.48
CA SER A 73 1.09 12.69 18.85
C SER A 73 1.16 11.25 19.35
N ILE A 74 0.86 10.28 18.49
CA ILE A 74 0.98 8.86 18.79
C ILE A 74 2.47 8.47 18.99
N ALA A 75 3.34 8.89 18.08
CA ALA A 75 4.77 8.57 18.11
C ALA A 75 5.53 9.24 19.26
N ASN A 76 5.01 10.33 19.83
CA ASN A 76 5.60 11.01 20.98
C ASN A 76 5.70 10.11 22.23
N ASN A 77 4.88 9.06 22.30
CA ASN A 77 4.96 8.05 23.36
C ASN A 77 6.10 7.03 23.14
N LEU A 78 6.68 6.97 21.94
CA LEU A 78 7.72 6.01 21.54
C LEU A 78 9.09 6.68 21.41
N VAL A 79 9.13 7.88 20.84
CA VAL A 79 10.35 8.65 20.58
C VAL A 79 10.14 10.12 20.93
N ALA A 80 11.22 10.82 21.29
CA ALA A 80 11.15 12.24 21.59
C ALA A 80 10.80 13.06 20.33
N ILE A 81 9.62 13.69 20.33
CA ILE A 81 9.17 14.63 19.32
C ILE A 81 9.08 16.02 19.94
N LYS A 82 9.60 17.03 19.24
CA LYS A 82 9.51 18.42 19.70
C LYS A 82 8.05 18.86 19.75
N LYS A 83 7.62 19.39 20.90
CA LYS A 83 6.22 19.80 21.13
C LYS A 83 5.78 20.88 20.15
N GLU A 84 6.68 21.79 19.79
CA GLU A 84 6.45 22.87 18.84
C GLU A 84 6.00 22.32 17.48
N HIS A 85 6.58 21.20 17.03
CA HIS A 85 6.24 20.60 15.73
C HIS A 85 4.84 19.95 15.71
N ILE A 86 4.25 19.66 16.88
CA ILE A 86 2.87 19.17 17.01
C ILE A 86 1.93 20.35 17.25
N CYS A 87 2.27 21.19 18.22
CA CYS A 87 1.35 22.21 18.71
C CYS A 87 1.25 23.43 17.77
N ASP A 88 2.31 23.79 17.03
CA ASP A 88 2.21 24.83 16.00
C ASP A 88 1.34 24.34 14.82
N ALA A 89 1.42 23.04 14.48
CA ALA A 89 0.55 22.42 13.48
C ALA A 89 -0.92 22.39 13.92
N VAL A 90 -1.20 22.06 15.19
CA VAL A 90 -2.56 22.17 15.77
C VAL A 90 -3.04 23.62 15.76
N LYS A 91 -2.17 24.58 16.11
CA LYS A 91 -2.49 26.00 16.07
C LYS A 91 -2.83 26.46 14.65
N PHE A 92 -2.10 26.00 13.64
CA PHE A 92 -2.42 26.24 12.23
C PHE A 92 -3.84 25.74 11.90
N LEU A 93 -4.18 24.49 12.26
CA LEU A 93 -5.51 23.92 11.99
C LEU A 93 -6.62 24.76 12.62
N ILE A 94 -6.46 25.17 13.89
CA ILE A 94 -7.45 25.99 14.61
C ILE A 94 -7.60 27.37 13.96
N LEU A 95 -6.50 28.03 13.61
CA LEU A 95 -6.53 29.43 13.16
C LEU A 95 -6.82 29.60 11.68
N ARG A 96 -6.50 28.59 10.85
CA ARG A 96 -6.60 28.69 9.39
C ARG A 96 -7.71 27.82 8.82
N SER A 97 -7.95 26.64 9.40
CA SER A 97 -8.80 25.62 8.80
C SER A 97 -10.17 25.48 9.47
N GLN A 98 -10.31 25.88 10.74
CA GLN A 98 -11.57 25.80 11.48
C GLN A 98 -12.43 27.05 11.27
N GLN A 99 -13.70 26.84 10.91
CA GLN A 99 -14.72 27.88 10.81
C GLN A 99 -15.36 28.18 12.19
N PRO A 100 -16.02 29.35 12.36
CA PRO A 100 -16.61 29.73 13.64
C PRO A 100 -17.64 28.74 14.22
N ASP A 101 -18.32 27.99 13.34
CA ASP A 101 -19.32 26.98 13.67
C ASP A 101 -18.73 25.59 13.99
N GLY A 102 -17.41 25.42 13.86
CA GLY A 102 -16.69 24.19 14.19
C GLY A 102 -16.30 23.31 12.99
N LEU A 103 -16.78 23.62 11.78
CA LEU A 103 -16.41 22.93 10.54
C LEU A 103 -14.92 23.12 10.22
N PHE A 104 -14.23 22.05 9.82
CA PHE A 104 -12.90 22.15 9.22
C PHE A 104 -12.95 22.02 7.71
N THR A 105 -12.28 22.94 7.02
CA THR A 105 -12.18 22.94 5.56
C THR A 105 -10.75 22.67 5.10
N GLU A 106 -10.61 21.94 3.99
CA GLU A 106 -9.30 21.75 3.35
C GLU A 106 -8.78 23.08 2.80
N ILE A 107 -7.55 23.41 3.17
CA ILE A 107 -6.79 24.51 2.57
C ILE A 107 -5.79 23.86 1.64
N GLY A 108 -5.71 24.30 0.39
CA GLY A 108 -4.78 23.74 -0.59
C GLY A 108 -5.36 22.60 -1.42
N LYS A 109 -4.50 21.91 -2.16
CA LYS A 109 -4.88 20.76 -3.00
C LYS A 109 -4.58 19.46 -2.26
N VAL A 110 -5.51 18.53 -2.33
CA VAL A 110 -5.34 17.17 -1.83
C VAL A 110 -4.60 16.38 -2.90
N TYR A 111 -3.30 16.14 -2.69
CA TYR A 111 -2.50 15.35 -3.65
C TYR A 111 -2.60 13.83 -3.38
N ALA A 112 -3.11 13.40 -2.21
CA ALA A 112 -3.07 12.01 -1.76
C ALA A 112 -4.44 11.33 -1.56
N GLY A 113 -5.14 10.99 -2.65
CA GLY A 113 -6.52 10.48 -2.60
C GLY A 113 -6.77 9.18 -1.81
N TYR A 114 -5.77 8.31 -1.66
CA TYR A 114 -5.88 7.09 -0.84
C TYR A 114 -5.50 7.24 0.65
N MET A 115 -4.60 8.16 1.05
CA MET A 115 -4.28 8.31 2.48
C MET A 115 -5.41 9.06 3.15
N THR A 116 -6.14 9.87 2.38
CA THR A 116 -7.38 10.50 2.81
C THR A 116 -8.52 9.50 2.99
N GLY A 117 -8.38 8.25 2.52
CA GLY A 117 -9.49 7.31 2.48
C GLY A 117 -10.68 7.93 1.74
N ASN A 118 -11.89 7.72 2.26
CA ASN A 118 -13.10 8.35 1.74
C ASN A 118 -13.42 9.71 2.42
N VAL A 119 -12.43 10.40 3.03
CA VAL A 119 -12.65 11.71 3.70
C VAL A 119 -13.22 12.77 2.75
N HIS A 120 -12.85 12.73 1.47
CA HIS A 120 -13.36 13.65 0.45
C HIS A 120 -14.56 13.10 -0.34
N GLY A 121 -15.14 11.97 0.10
CA GLY A 121 -16.35 11.39 -0.49
C GLY A 121 -17.62 12.18 -0.15
N TYR A 122 -18.77 11.51 -0.23
CA TYR A 122 -20.03 12.07 0.26
C TYR A 122 -19.92 12.42 1.75
N ASP A 123 -20.56 13.52 2.16
CA ASP A 123 -20.45 14.09 3.52
C ASP A 123 -19.00 14.44 3.93
N SER A 124 -18.21 14.95 2.98
CA SER A 124 -16.80 15.33 3.23
C SER A 124 -16.62 16.44 4.27
N ASP A 125 -17.62 17.30 4.46
CA ASP A 125 -17.67 18.30 5.52
C ASP A 125 -17.55 17.66 6.91
N ALA A 126 -18.29 16.57 7.14
CA ALA A 126 -18.27 15.83 8.38
C ALA A 126 -17.00 14.99 8.52
N SER A 127 -16.60 14.28 7.46
CA SER A 127 -15.39 13.44 7.51
C SER A 127 -14.11 14.25 7.75
N MET A 128 -13.96 15.40 7.08
CA MET A 128 -12.80 16.28 7.27
C MET A 128 -12.76 16.88 8.68
N THR A 129 -13.93 17.26 9.20
CA THR A 129 -14.08 17.76 10.58
C THR A 129 -13.78 16.68 11.61
N ALA A 130 -14.31 15.48 11.44
CA ALA A 130 -14.07 14.33 12.31
C ALA A 130 -12.59 13.93 12.31
N PHE A 131 -11.95 13.88 11.15
CA PHE A 131 -10.52 13.57 11.03
C PHE A 131 -9.64 14.60 11.74
N SER A 132 -9.93 15.89 11.55
CA SER A 132 -9.20 16.98 12.20
C SER A 132 -9.43 16.97 13.72
N LEU A 133 -10.65 16.68 14.17
CA LEU A 133 -10.98 16.52 15.58
C LEU A 133 -10.22 15.35 16.21
N ILE A 134 -10.17 14.18 15.56
CA ILE A 134 -9.41 13.02 16.03
C ILE A 134 -7.93 13.40 16.22
N ALA A 135 -7.32 14.09 15.24
CA ALA A 135 -5.93 14.55 15.37
C ALA A 135 -5.73 15.48 16.58
N MET A 136 -6.65 16.42 16.81
CA MET A 136 -6.61 17.31 17.97
C MET A 136 -6.78 16.54 19.30
N GLN A 137 -7.66 15.55 19.34
CA GLN A 137 -7.90 14.70 20.51
C GLN A 137 -6.66 13.89 20.89
N GLU A 138 -5.98 13.29 19.91
CA GLU A 138 -4.73 12.55 20.13
C GLU A 138 -3.59 13.48 20.63
N SER A 139 -3.58 14.74 20.18
CA SER A 139 -2.58 15.74 20.60
C SER A 139 -2.85 16.39 21.96
N ARG A 140 -4.02 16.13 22.58
CA ARG A 140 -4.49 16.83 23.79
C ARG A 140 -3.47 16.74 24.93
N SER A 141 -2.94 15.55 25.20
CA SER A 141 -1.95 15.33 26.28
C SER A 141 -0.65 16.10 26.07
N VAL A 142 -0.30 16.43 24.83
CA VAL A 142 0.94 17.14 24.48
C VAL A 142 0.73 18.66 24.43
N CYS A 143 -0.41 19.12 23.91
CA CYS A 143 -0.64 20.51 23.56
C CYS A 143 -1.58 21.30 24.49
N SER A 144 -2.28 20.68 25.44
CA SER A 144 -3.19 21.39 26.35
C SER A 144 -2.54 22.53 27.15
N GLY A 145 -1.25 22.42 27.50
CA GLY A 145 -0.50 23.49 28.18
C GLY A 145 0.14 24.53 27.25
N TYR A 146 0.13 24.28 25.94
CA TYR A 146 0.74 25.14 24.92
C TYR A 146 -0.31 25.96 24.15
N ILE A 147 -1.53 25.42 23.99
CA ILE A 147 -2.61 26.03 23.21
C ILE A 147 -3.86 26.18 24.10
N ASN A 148 -4.06 27.39 24.65
CA ASN A 148 -5.21 27.68 25.51
C ASN A 148 -6.56 27.55 24.79
N SER A 149 -6.60 27.73 23.46
CA SER A 149 -7.82 27.63 22.65
C SER A 149 -8.17 26.19 22.23
N LEU A 150 -7.32 25.20 22.51
CA LEU A 150 -7.52 23.82 22.06
C LEU A 150 -8.83 23.19 22.59
N PRO A 151 -9.18 23.29 23.89
CA PRO A 151 -10.44 22.74 24.40
C PRO A 151 -11.66 23.36 23.69
N GLY A 152 -11.70 24.69 23.55
CA GLY A 152 -12.80 25.38 22.88
C GLY A 152 -12.90 25.08 21.39
N SER A 153 -11.78 24.81 20.71
CA SER A 153 -11.77 24.33 19.33
C SER A 153 -12.40 22.93 19.22
N ILE A 154 -12.03 22.02 20.13
CA ILE A 154 -12.59 20.66 20.17
C ILE A 154 -14.10 20.72 20.43
N ASP A 155 -14.56 21.50 21.39
CA ASP A 155 -15.99 21.62 21.73
C ASP A 155 -16.82 22.11 20.53
N LYS A 156 -16.30 23.06 19.75
CA LYS A 156 -16.96 23.54 18.52
C LYS A 156 -17.08 22.44 17.47
N ALA A 157 -16.00 21.70 17.21
CA ALA A 157 -16.00 20.60 16.24
C ALA A 157 -16.96 19.48 16.67
N VAL A 158 -16.99 19.16 17.97
CA VAL A 158 -17.94 18.20 18.55
C VAL A 158 -19.38 18.66 18.32
N ALA A 159 -19.70 19.92 18.66
CA ALA A 159 -21.05 20.46 18.48
C ALA A 159 -21.50 20.46 17.01
N TYR A 160 -20.60 20.79 16.09
CA TYR A 160 -20.85 20.69 14.65
C TYR A 160 -21.19 19.26 14.23
N LEU A 161 -20.34 18.30 14.61
CA LEU A 161 -20.50 16.89 14.25
C LEU A 161 -21.75 16.26 14.87
N GLU A 162 -22.09 16.57 16.12
CA GLU A 162 -23.32 16.10 16.77
C GLU A 162 -24.57 16.54 16.00
N LYS A 163 -24.58 17.80 15.55
CA LYS A 163 -25.68 18.35 14.76
C LYS A 163 -25.76 17.72 13.36
N ARG A 164 -24.61 17.42 12.76
CA ARG A 164 -24.50 16.87 11.39
C ARG A 164 -24.74 15.37 11.32
N LEU A 165 -24.42 14.62 12.38
CA LEU A 165 -24.46 13.16 12.44
C LEU A 165 -25.81 12.54 11.98
N PRO A 166 -27.00 13.04 12.38
CA PRO A 166 -28.27 12.43 11.97
C PRO A 166 -28.60 12.53 10.48
N SER A 167 -27.99 13.48 9.76
CA SER A 167 -28.21 13.70 8.32
C SER A 167 -27.13 13.09 7.43
N LEU A 168 -26.13 12.41 8.01
CA LEU A 168 -25.13 11.69 7.23
C LEU A 168 -25.74 10.51 6.50
N THR A 169 -25.27 10.29 5.26
CA THR A 169 -25.68 9.18 4.40
C THR A 169 -24.52 8.26 4.09
N ASN A 170 -23.28 8.74 4.17
CA ASN A 170 -22.08 7.95 3.93
C ASN A 170 -21.67 7.13 5.18
N PRO A 171 -21.66 5.77 5.11
CA PRO A 171 -21.22 4.91 6.20
C PRO A 171 -19.82 5.24 6.73
N TYR A 172 -18.90 5.64 5.85
CA TYR A 172 -17.55 6.03 6.23
C TYR A 172 -17.55 7.29 7.11
N ALA A 173 -18.28 8.33 6.69
CA ALA A 173 -18.42 9.57 7.45
C ALA A 173 -19.09 9.32 8.80
N VAL A 174 -20.11 8.46 8.85
CA VAL A 174 -20.80 8.06 10.08
C VAL A 174 -19.85 7.37 11.05
N ALA A 175 -19.08 6.38 10.58
CA ALA A 175 -18.16 5.64 11.44
C ALA A 175 -17.04 6.53 12.01
N MET A 176 -16.42 7.36 11.16
CA MET A 176 -15.36 8.29 11.59
C MET A 176 -15.89 9.35 12.58
N THR A 177 -17.06 9.92 12.28
CA THR A 177 -17.72 10.89 13.18
C THR A 177 -18.07 10.24 14.52
N SER A 178 -18.58 9.00 14.48
CA SER A 178 -18.92 8.23 15.68
C SER A 178 -17.68 7.98 16.56
N TYR A 179 -16.52 7.68 15.97
CA TYR A 179 -15.27 7.56 16.71
C TYR A 179 -14.83 8.88 17.35
N ALA A 180 -14.86 9.97 16.58
CA ALA A 180 -14.50 11.30 17.08
C ALA A 180 -15.39 11.72 18.27
N LEU A 181 -16.70 11.42 18.21
CA LEU A 181 -17.65 11.68 19.30
C LEU A 181 -17.48 10.71 20.47
N ALA A 182 -17.15 9.44 20.21
CA ALA A 182 -16.86 8.46 21.26
C ALA A 182 -15.68 8.88 22.14
N ASN A 183 -14.69 9.57 21.57
CA ASN A 183 -13.57 10.12 22.33
C ASN A 183 -13.97 11.17 23.38
N GLU A 184 -15.12 11.83 23.21
CA GLU A 184 -15.71 12.74 24.20
C GLU A 184 -16.88 12.12 24.97
N GLY A 185 -17.07 10.79 24.89
CA GLY A 185 -18.16 10.08 25.57
C GLY A 185 -19.55 10.33 24.96
N ARG A 186 -19.62 10.79 23.70
CA ARG A 186 -20.87 11.20 23.03
C ARG A 186 -21.26 10.28 21.87
N LEU A 187 -20.92 9.00 21.96
CA LEU A 187 -21.24 8.03 20.91
C LEU A 187 -22.75 7.81 20.78
N ASN A 188 -23.32 8.13 19.61
CA ASN A 188 -24.68 7.72 19.27
C ASN A 188 -24.68 6.34 18.59
N ARG A 189 -24.86 5.29 19.39
CA ARG A 189 -24.86 3.90 18.92
C ARG A 189 -25.97 3.61 17.91
N GLN A 190 -27.14 4.22 18.05
CA GLN A 190 -28.28 3.97 17.16
C GLN A 190 -27.97 4.41 15.72
N ILE A 191 -27.35 5.58 15.56
CA ILE A 191 -26.98 6.09 14.23
C ILE A 191 -25.85 5.25 13.64
N LEU A 192 -24.83 4.89 14.41
CA LEU A 192 -23.74 4.04 13.94
C LEU A 192 -24.29 2.69 13.43
N TYR A 193 -25.18 2.05 14.18
CA TYR A 193 -25.74 0.73 13.84
C TYR A 193 -26.78 0.77 12.72
N LYS A 194 -27.25 1.95 12.31
CA LYS A 194 -28.09 2.05 11.10
C LYS A 194 -27.34 1.63 9.83
N PHE A 195 -26.01 1.71 9.85
CA PHE A 195 -25.14 1.43 8.69
C PHE A 195 -24.30 0.17 8.86
N VAL A 196 -24.53 -0.62 9.91
CA VAL A 196 -23.81 -1.88 10.12
C VAL A 196 -24.35 -2.98 9.19
N SER A 197 -23.51 -3.94 8.82
CA SER A 197 -23.91 -5.11 8.07
C SER A 197 -24.95 -5.96 8.84
N PRO A 198 -25.78 -6.77 8.16
CA PRO A 198 -26.76 -7.64 8.83
C PRO A 198 -26.15 -8.58 9.87
N GLU A 199 -24.90 -9.00 9.67
CA GLU A 199 -24.13 -9.87 10.57
C GLU A 199 -23.52 -9.11 11.76
N LEU A 200 -23.76 -7.80 11.87
CA LEU A 200 -23.22 -6.91 12.90
C LEU A 200 -21.68 -6.90 12.95
N SER A 201 -21.03 -7.08 11.80
CA SER A 201 -19.58 -7.35 11.74
C SER A 201 -18.76 -6.25 11.06
N HIS A 202 -19.34 -5.48 10.15
CA HIS A 202 -18.62 -4.44 9.42
C HIS A 202 -19.55 -3.31 8.95
N TRP A 203 -18.97 -2.20 8.49
CA TRP A 203 -19.67 -1.02 7.98
C TRP A 203 -19.42 -0.87 6.47
N PRO A 204 -20.26 -1.47 5.62
CA PRO A 204 -20.04 -1.51 4.18
C PRO A 204 -20.10 -0.12 3.54
N VAL A 205 -19.10 0.20 2.71
CA VAL A 205 -19.06 1.39 1.85
C VAL A 205 -19.22 0.93 0.40
N PRO A 206 -20.35 1.24 -0.28
CA PRO A 206 -20.69 0.66 -1.58
C PRO A 206 -19.63 0.83 -2.69
N GLU A 207 -18.84 1.90 -2.63
CA GLU A 207 -17.86 2.27 -3.66
C GLU A 207 -16.56 1.46 -3.60
N SER A 208 -16.21 0.93 -2.42
CA SER A 208 -14.90 0.31 -2.23
C SER A 208 -14.83 -0.58 -0.99
N HIS A 209 -14.30 -1.79 -1.19
CA HIS A 209 -13.95 -2.68 -0.09
C HIS A 209 -12.85 -2.08 0.81
N ILE A 210 -11.90 -1.31 0.25
CA ILE A 210 -10.86 -0.64 1.03
C ILE A 210 -11.48 0.37 1.99
N PHE A 211 -12.44 1.19 1.52
CA PHE A 211 -13.14 2.14 2.39
C PHE A 211 -14.04 1.45 3.43
N THR A 212 -14.53 0.25 3.12
CA THR A 212 -15.25 -0.59 4.10
C THR A 212 -14.32 -1.00 5.25
N LEU A 213 -13.07 -1.38 4.96
CA LEU A 213 -12.08 -1.72 6.00
C LEU A 213 -11.80 -0.52 6.91
N GLU A 214 -11.61 0.66 6.32
CA GLU A 214 -11.35 1.90 7.06
C GLU A 214 -12.53 2.33 7.93
N ALA A 215 -13.74 2.36 7.36
CA ALA A 215 -14.97 2.69 8.09
C ALA A 215 -15.17 1.73 9.26
N THR A 216 -14.99 0.43 9.02
CA THR A 216 -15.11 -0.61 10.05
C THR A 216 -14.05 -0.43 11.14
N ALA A 217 -12.85 0.05 10.81
CA ALA A 217 -11.79 0.27 11.80
C ALA A 217 -12.12 1.46 12.72
N TYR A 218 -12.70 2.54 12.17
CA TYR A 218 -13.23 3.63 12.98
C TYR A 218 -14.39 3.19 13.88
N ALA A 219 -15.31 2.38 13.36
CA ALA A 219 -16.39 1.83 14.16
C ALA A 219 -15.86 0.95 15.31
N LEU A 220 -14.89 0.07 15.05
CA LEU A 220 -14.22 -0.73 16.07
C LEU A 220 -13.57 0.14 17.14
N LEU A 221 -12.83 1.19 16.75
CA LEU A 221 -12.24 2.15 17.69
C LEU A 221 -13.31 2.84 18.55
N ALA A 222 -14.46 3.21 17.99
CA ALA A 222 -15.57 3.80 18.72
C ALA A 222 -16.17 2.81 19.77
N LEU A 223 -16.34 1.54 19.39
CA LEU A 223 -16.82 0.49 20.28
C LEU A 223 -15.83 0.21 21.42
N VAL A 224 -14.54 0.08 21.11
CA VAL A 224 -13.48 -0.12 22.10
C VAL A 224 -13.40 1.07 23.07
N LYS A 225 -13.52 2.30 22.56
CA LYS A 225 -13.48 3.51 23.38
C LYS A 225 -14.61 3.57 24.42
N THR A 226 -15.79 3.06 24.05
CA THR A 226 -16.96 2.95 24.94
C THR A 226 -17.01 1.63 25.71
N LYS A 227 -15.96 0.80 25.65
CA LYS A 227 -15.85 -0.52 26.31
C LYS A 227 -16.95 -1.51 25.90
N SER A 228 -17.46 -1.39 24.68
CA SER A 228 -18.49 -2.25 24.11
C SER A 228 -17.87 -3.51 23.47
N PHE A 229 -17.15 -4.32 24.26
CA PHE A 229 -16.32 -5.40 23.72
C PHE A 229 -17.10 -6.56 23.10
N GLU A 230 -18.31 -6.86 23.59
CA GLU A 230 -19.17 -7.88 22.97
C GLU A 230 -19.56 -7.52 21.54
N ASP A 231 -19.83 -6.24 21.29
CA ASP A 231 -20.12 -5.72 19.95
C ASP A 231 -18.87 -5.63 19.07
N ALA A 232 -17.70 -5.39 19.67
CA ALA A 232 -16.43 -5.29 18.96
C ALA A 232 -15.92 -6.66 18.47
N ARG A 233 -16.26 -7.75 19.17
CA ARG A 233 -15.73 -9.09 18.90
C ARG A 233 -16.08 -9.62 17.50
N PRO A 234 -17.33 -9.52 16.99
CA PRO A 234 -17.64 -9.85 15.60
C PRO A 234 -16.83 -9.06 14.57
N VAL A 235 -16.54 -7.79 14.87
CA VAL A 235 -15.76 -6.89 14.00
C VAL A 235 -14.30 -7.32 13.91
N VAL A 236 -13.69 -7.68 15.03
CA VAL A 236 -12.32 -8.21 15.09
C VAL A 236 -12.20 -9.52 14.32
N ARG A 237 -13.18 -10.42 14.45
CA ARG A 237 -13.22 -11.66 13.68
C ARG A 237 -13.31 -11.41 12.19
N TRP A 238 -14.12 -10.45 11.78
CA TRP A 238 -14.25 -10.07 10.38
C TRP A 238 -12.92 -9.56 9.84
N PHE A 239 -12.18 -8.71 10.56
CA PHE A 239 -10.86 -8.25 10.13
C PHE A 239 -9.83 -9.34 9.93
N ASN A 240 -9.86 -10.39 10.74
CA ASN A 240 -8.96 -11.54 10.53
C ASN A 240 -9.20 -12.18 9.16
N GLN A 241 -10.46 -12.24 8.70
CA GLN A 241 -10.83 -12.80 7.39
C GLN A 241 -10.47 -11.90 6.20
N GLN A 242 -10.19 -10.61 6.43
CA GLN A 242 -9.88 -9.65 5.36
C GLN A 242 -8.37 -9.49 5.09
N GLN A 243 -7.51 -10.14 5.87
CA GLN A 243 -6.07 -9.96 5.75
C GLN A 243 -5.55 -10.64 4.47
N SER A 244 -4.82 -9.88 3.63
CA SER A 244 -4.17 -10.45 2.44
C SER A 244 -2.98 -11.34 2.81
N TYR A 245 -2.52 -12.18 1.87
CA TYR A 245 -1.37 -13.07 2.07
C TYR A 245 -0.09 -12.35 2.52
N SER A 246 0.11 -11.10 2.10
CA SER A 246 1.25 -10.27 2.52
C SER A 246 1.06 -9.58 3.89
N GLY A 247 -0.05 -9.84 4.57
CA GLY A 247 -0.38 -9.28 5.87
C GLY A 247 -0.95 -7.85 5.84
N GLY A 248 -1.13 -7.26 4.65
CA GLY A 248 -1.72 -5.93 4.46
C GLY A 248 -3.23 -5.95 4.16
N TYR A 249 -3.86 -4.77 4.19
CA TYR A 249 -5.30 -4.57 3.96
C TYR A 249 -5.58 -3.76 2.68
N GLY A 250 -4.77 -3.95 1.65
CA GLY A 250 -4.95 -3.35 0.32
C GLY A 250 -4.49 -1.90 0.17
N SER A 251 -4.60 -1.06 1.21
CA SER A 251 -4.07 0.31 1.20
C SER A 251 -3.28 0.64 2.46
N THR A 252 -2.41 1.66 2.38
CA THR A 252 -1.66 2.16 3.55
C THR A 252 -2.61 2.65 4.64
N GLN A 253 -3.65 3.42 4.29
CA GLN A 253 -4.62 3.95 5.24
C GLN A 253 -5.35 2.80 5.94
N ALA A 254 -5.99 1.91 5.17
CA ALA A 254 -6.73 0.76 5.70
C ALA A 254 -5.84 -0.10 6.61
N THR A 255 -4.62 -0.40 6.16
CA THR A 255 -3.67 -1.17 6.96
C THR A 255 -3.37 -0.47 8.29
N ILE A 256 -3.10 0.84 8.28
CA ILE A 256 -2.82 1.62 9.49
C ILE A 256 -4.01 1.64 10.44
N MET A 257 -5.22 1.91 9.92
CA MET A 257 -6.42 2.04 10.75
C MET A 257 -6.85 0.69 11.34
N VAL A 258 -6.79 -0.38 10.56
CA VAL A 258 -7.12 -1.73 11.03
C VAL A 258 -6.16 -2.18 12.11
N TYR A 259 -4.84 -2.06 11.90
CA TYR A 259 -3.86 -2.42 12.93
C TYR A 259 -3.98 -1.53 14.18
N GLN A 260 -4.27 -0.24 14.02
CA GLN A 260 -4.53 0.64 15.17
C GLN A 260 -5.76 0.16 15.96
N ALA A 261 -6.87 -0.15 15.27
CA ALA A 261 -8.10 -0.60 15.90
C ALA A 261 -7.94 -1.96 16.61
N LEU A 262 -7.25 -2.91 15.97
CA LEU A 262 -6.92 -4.20 16.57
C LEU A 262 -5.99 -4.04 17.77
N ALA A 263 -4.95 -3.19 17.69
CA ALA A 263 -4.06 -2.91 18.81
C ALA A 263 -4.84 -2.36 20.01
N GLU A 264 -5.75 -1.41 19.80
CA GLU A 264 -6.58 -0.87 20.87
C GLU A 264 -7.53 -1.91 21.45
N TYR A 265 -8.14 -2.75 20.61
CA TYR A 265 -8.99 -3.84 21.09
C TYR A 265 -8.20 -4.80 21.98
N TRP A 266 -7.09 -5.35 21.49
CA TRP A 266 -6.30 -6.34 22.24
C TRP A 266 -5.64 -5.78 23.50
N ALA A 267 -5.36 -4.47 23.54
CA ALA A 267 -4.82 -3.82 24.74
C ALA A 267 -5.83 -3.66 25.88
N ASN A 268 -7.13 -3.63 25.55
CA ASN A 268 -8.18 -3.27 26.51
C ASN A 268 -9.20 -4.41 26.76
N ALA A 269 -9.38 -5.31 25.80
CA ALA A 269 -10.28 -6.45 25.94
C ALA A 269 -9.63 -7.54 26.83
N GLN A 270 -10.41 -8.10 27.75
CA GLN A 270 -9.99 -9.30 28.47
C GLN A 270 -10.30 -10.53 27.61
N GLU A 271 -9.26 -11.25 27.21
CA GLU A 271 -9.44 -12.48 26.45
C GLU A 271 -9.87 -13.65 27.36
N PRO A 272 -10.78 -14.52 26.88
CA PRO A 272 -11.02 -15.81 27.49
C PRO A 272 -9.79 -16.72 27.39
N GLU A 273 -9.79 -17.81 28.17
CA GLU A 273 -8.72 -18.80 28.16
C GLU A 273 -8.56 -19.43 26.77
N TYR A 274 -7.32 -19.46 26.26
CA TYR A 274 -6.98 -19.90 24.90
C TYR A 274 -6.13 -21.18 24.96
N ASP A 275 -6.75 -22.33 24.69
CA ASP A 275 -6.13 -23.65 24.48
C ASP A 275 -6.86 -24.35 23.34
N LEU A 276 -6.35 -24.17 22.12
CA LEU A 276 -6.94 -24.69 20.90
C LEU A 276 -6.00 -25.71 20.24
N LYS A 277 -6.50 -26.92 20.02
CA LYS A 277 -5.79 -28.01 19.34
C LYS A 277 -6.37 -28.17 17.95
N VAL A 278 -5.54 -28.05 16.93
CA VAL A 278 -5.91 -28.11 15.51
C VAL A 278 -5.17 -29.25 14.83
N ASP A 279 -5.92 -30.21 14.32
CA ASP A 279 -5.42 -31.33 13.53
C ASP A 279 -5.77 -31.10 12.04
N ILE A 280 -4.75 -31.06 11.17
CA ILE A 280 -4.89 -30.91 9.72
C ILE A 280 -4.52 -32.21 9.03
N LEU A 281 -5.50 -32.88 8.43
CA LEU A 281 -5.29 -34.09 7.63
C LEU A 281 -5.23 -33.73 6.15
N LEU A 282 -4.01 -33.78 5.60
CA LEU A 282 -3.75 -33.54 4.19
C LEU A 282 -3.99 -34.81 3.34
N PRO A 283 -4.50 -34.65 2.10
CA PRO A 283 -4.53 -35.71 1.10
C PRO A 283 -3.17 -36.39 0.93
N GLY A 284 -3.15 -37.72 0.89
CA GLY A 284 -1.92 -38.51 0.74
C GLY A 284 -1.09 -38.69 2.00
N LYS A 285 -1.37 -37.97 3.11
CA LYS A 285 -0.76 -38.24 4.42
C LYS A 285 -1.59 -39.22 5.24
N SER A 286 -0.93 -40.18 5.89
CA SER A 286 -1.58 -41.16 6.78
C SER A 286 -1.83 -40.63 8.20
N LYS A 287 -1.14 -39.56 8.62
CA LYS A 287 -1.28 -38.93 9.94
C LYS A 287 -1.55 -37.43 9.77
N PRO A 288 -2.43 -36.83 10.59
CA PRO A 288 -2.65 -35.39 10.58
C PRO A 288 -1.45 -34.64 11.15
N ASP A 289 -1.20 -33.45 10.62
CA ASP A 289 -0.31 -32.46 11.24
C ASP A 289 -1.05 -31.86 12.44
N LYS A 290 -0.44 -31.90 13.63
CA LYS A 290 -1.07 -31.46 14.87
C LYS A 290 -0.44 -30.18 15.38
N TYR A 291 -1.28 -29.21 15.70
CA TYR A 291 -0.87 -27.92 16.25
C TYR A 291 -1.64 -27.63 17.54
N GLN A 292 -0.94 -27.03 18.51
CA GLN A 292 -1.54 -26.55 19.74
C GLN A 292 -1.24 -25.07 19.90
N PHE A 293 -2.30 -24.31 20.10
CA PHE A 293 -2.29 -22.87 20.30
C PHE A 293 -2.76 -22.59 21.74
N THR A 294 -1.83 -22.10 22.53
CA THR A 294 -2.02 -21.60 23.89
C THR A 294 -1.95 -20.08 23.86
N ARG A 295 -2.21 -19.43 24.99
CA ARG A 295 -2.03 -17.97 25.13
C ARG A 295 -0.62 -17.49 24.73
N GLU A 296 0.41 -18.32 24.95
CA GLU A 296 1.80 -17.96 24.67
C GLU A 296 2.12 -17.93 23.17
N ASN A 297 1.39 -18.70 22.35
CA ASN A 297 1.66 -18.85 20.92
C ASN A 297 0.40 -18.68 20.06
N SER A 298 -0.63 -17.99 20.58
CA SER A 298 -1.93 -17.77 19.90
C SER A 298 -1.80 -16.96 18.60
N TYR A 299 -0.76 -16.13 18.50
CA TYR A 299 -0.42 -15.33 17.33
C TYR A 299 0.46 -16.06 16.31
N ALA A 300 0.95 -17.26 16.61
CA ALA A 300 1.87 -17.97 15.73
C ALA A 300 1.15 -18.57 14.52
N THR A 301 1.58 -18.27 13.31
CA THR A 301 1.08 -18.93 12.10
C THR A 301 1.73 -20.32 11.95
N ARG A 302 0.91 -21.34 11.64
CA ARG A 302 1.37 -22.70 11.31
C ARG A 302 1.00 -23.03 9.87
N THR A 303 1.93 -23.64 9.14
CA THR A 303 1.76 -23.90 7.71
C THR A 303 2.02 -25.37 7.40
N SER A 304 1.10 -25.97 6.65
CA SER A 304 1.23 -27.33 6.12
C SER A 304 1.12 -27.26 4.59
N ASN A 305 2.16 -27.73 3.89
CA ASN A 305 2.22 -27.68 2.42
C ASN A 305 1.73 -28.99 1.79
N ILE A 306 1.01 -28.88 0.67
CA ILE A 306 0.57 -29.99 -0.18
C ILE A 306 0.95 -29.71 -1.64
N LYS A 307 1.31 -30.75 -2.40
CA LYS A 307 1.69 -30.64 -3.82
C LYS A 307 0.51 -30.83 -4.78
N ASP A 308 -0.59 -31.39 -4.30
CA ASP A 308 -1.81 -31.63 -5.07
C ASP A 308 -2.81 -30.48 -4.90
N ILE A 309 -3.43 -30.07 -6.01
CA ILE A 309 -4.55 -29.13 -6.03
C ILE A 309 -5.89 -29.88 -6.15
N ASN A 310 -7.00 -29.25 -5.80
CA ASN A 310 -8.36 -29.82 -5.90
C ASN A 310 -8.58 -31.11 -5.10
N LYS A 311 -8.02 -31.20 -3.89
CA LYS A 311 -8.24 -32.31 -2.96
C LYS A 311 -8.74 -31.78 -1.62
N ASP A 312 -9.67 -32.49 -1.01
CA ASP A 312 -10.25 -32.08 0.27
C ASP A 312 -9.25 -32.17 1.42
N VAL A 313 -9.08 -31.06 2.14
CA VAL A 313 -8.32 -31.00 3.40
C VAL A 313 -9.30 -31.08 4.57
N LYS A 314 -9.06 -32.00 5.51
CA LYS A 314 -9.89 -32.11 6.72
C LYS A 314 -9.21 -31.41 7.88
N VAL A 315 -9.90 -30.45 8.49
CA VAL A 315 -9.43 -29.72 9.67
C VAL A 315 -10.34 -30.03 10.84
N LYS A 316 -9.76 -30.41 11.97
CA LYS A 316 -10.47 -30.63 13.23
C LYS A 316 -9.87 -29.74 14.31
N ALA A 317 -10.68 -28.85 14.85
CA ALA A 317 -10.31 -27.98 15.96
C ALA A 317 -11.07 -28.41 17.23
N THR A 318 -10.37 -28.44 18.38
CA THR A 318 -10.95 -28.78 19.69
C THR A 318 -10.31 -27.93 20.78
N GLY A 319 -11.08 -27.52 21.78
CA GLY A 319 -10.62 -26.69 22.90
C GLY A 319 -11.31 -25.34 22.95
N SER A 320 -10.71 -24.39 23.67
CA SER A 320 -11.21 -23.02 23.84
C SER A 320 -10.35 -22.05 23.04
N GLY A 321 -10.96 -21.25 22.17
CA GLY A 321 -10.27 -20.31 21.30
C GLY A 321 -10.84 -20.32 19.88
N GLU A 322 -10.31 -19.46 19.02
CA GLU A 322 -10.77 -19.32 17.63
C GLU A 322 -9.59 -19.24 16.68
N ALA A 323 -9.47 -20.23 15.79
CA ALA A 323 -8.46 -20.19 14.73
C ALA A 323 -9.09 -19.81 13.39
N MET A 324 -8.35 -19.01 12.63
CA MET A 324 -8.58 -18.85 11.21
C MET A 324 -7.72 -19.85 10.44
N VAL A 325 -8.30 -20.49 9.44
CA VAL A 325 -7.61 -21.40 8.53
C VAL A 325 -7.77 -20.89 7.11
N SER A 326 -6.65 -20.59 6.46
CA SER A 326 -6.60 -20.10 5.09
C SER A 326 -5.89 -21.11 4.18
N LEU A 327 -6.47 -21.41 3.03
CA LEU A 327 -5.82 -22.18 1.96
C LEU A 327 -5.36 -21.20 0.87
N TYR A 328 -4.07 -21.24 0.54
CA TYR A 328 -3.48 -20.42 -0.52
C TYR A 328 -2.97 -21.31 -1.66
N TYR A 329 -3.36 -20.98 -2.88
CA TYR A 329 -2.80 -21.55 -4.10
C TYR A 329 -2.69 -20.44 -5.15
N ALA A 330 -1.59 -20.45 -5.91
CA ALA A 330 -1.39 -19.52 -7.00
C ALA A 330 -1.77 -20.21 -8.31
N LEU A 331 -2.80 -19.69 -8.99
CA LEU A 331 -3.07 -20.04 -10.38
C LEU A 331 -2.22 -19.14 -11.27
N PRO A 332 -1.58 -19.68 -12.32
CA PRO A 332 -1.12 -18.84 -13.41
C PRO A 332 -2.33 -18.27 -14.13
N GLU A 333 -2.51 -16.95 -14.07
CA GLU A 333 -3.48 -16.24 -14.90
C GLU A 333 -2.76 -15.63 -16.10
N GLU A 334 -3.26 -15.93 -17.31
CA GLU A 334 -2.92 -15.16 -18.50
C GLU A 334 -3.81 -13.91 -18.52
N LYS A 335 -3.21 -12.74 -18.30
CA LYS A 335 -3.91 -11.46 -18.48
C LYS A 335 -3.87 -11.07 -19.95
N GLU A 336 -5.04 -10.82 -20.55
CA GLU A 336 -5.12 -10.26 -21.92
C GLU A 336 -4.43 -8.89 -22.02
N SER A 337 -4.45 -8.10 -20.95
CA SER A 337 -3.75 -6.80 -20.83
C SER A 337 -3.58 -6.39 -19.37
N ASP A 338 -2.39 -5.91 -18.99
CA ASP A 338 -2.14 -5.30 -17.68
C ASP A 338 -2.82 -3.92 -17.51
N CYS A 339 -3.27 -3.32 -18.62
CA CYS A 339 -3.77 -1.96 -18.67
C CYS A 339 -5.30 -1.92 -18.63
N GLN A 340 -5.89 -2.11 -17.43
CA GLN A 340 -7.35 -2.08 -17.24
C GLN A 340 -7.92 -0.66 -17.08
N LYS A 341 -7.14 0.25 -16.51
CA LYS A 341 -7.58 1.60 -16.12
C LYS A 341 -6.90 2.74 -16.88
N PHE A 342 -5.79 2.43 -17.53
CA PHE A 342 -4.98 3.36 -18.29
C PHE A 342 -5.00 2.95 -19.75
N ASP A 343 -5.18 3.93 -20.63
CA ASP A 343 -4.74 3.81 -22.01
C ASP A 343 -3.31 4.36 -22.07
N MET A 344 -2.35 3.54 -22.50
CA MET A 344 -0.93 3.89 -22.47
C MET A 344 -0.24 3.44 -23.74
N SER A 345 0.50 4.38 -24.35
CA SER A 345 1.40 4.11 -25.47
C SER A 345 2.80 4.61 -25.15
N VAL A 346 3.82 3.87 -25.59
CA VAL A 346 5.23 4.24 -25.40
C VAL A 346 5.92 4.14 -26.75
N LYS A 347 6.53 5.25 -27.17
CA LYS A 347 7.28 5.33 -28.42
C LYS A 347 8.70 5.79 -28.15
N LEU A 348 9.66 5.19 -28.85
CA LEU A 348 11.04 5.67 -28.89
C LEU A 348 11.26 6.33 -30.25
N LEU A 349 11.32 7.66 -30.27
CA LEU A 349 11.45 8.47 -31.47
C LEU A 349 12.92 8.61 -31.89
N PRO A 350 13.18 8.95 -33.17
CA PRO A 350 14.54 9.24 -33.67
C PRO A 350 15.28 10.26 -32.79
N GLY A 351 16.56 10.03 -32.54
CA GLY A 351 17.35 10.84 -31.59
C GLY A 351 17.22 10.37 -30.13
N ASN A 352 16.79 9.11 -29.92
CA ASN A 352 16.60 8.49 -28.61
C ASN A 352 15.67 9.31 -27.70
N CYS A 353 14.57 9.83 -28.24
CA CYS A 353 13.59 10.57 -27.47
C CYS A 353 12.47 9.63 -27.04
N LEU A 354 12.34 9.39 -25.73
CA LEU A 354 11.29 8.55 -25.17
C LEU A 354 10.01 9.38 -25.00
N PHE A 355 8.89 8.84 -25.49
CA PHE A 355 7.59 9.50 -25.50
C PHE A 355 6.51 8.56 -24.94
N PRO A 356 6.34 8.50 -23.61
CA PRO A 356 5.16 7.95 -22.99
C PRO A 356 3.96 8.90 -23.10
N GLU A 357 2.83 8.35 -23.56
CA GLU A 357 1.53 8.99 -23.60
C GLU A 357 0.55 8.12 -22.79
N PHE A 358 -0.21 8.75 -21.89
CA PHE A 358 -1.17 8.01 -21.07
C PHE A 358 -2.41 8.83 -20.74
N LEU A 359 -3.55 8.15 -20.69
CA LEU A 359 -4.86 8.67 -20.32
C LEU A 359 -5.47 7.76 -19.27
N TYR A 360 -6.12 8.33 -18.26
CA TYR A 360 -6.83 7.55 -17.24
C TYR A 360 -8.33 7.56 -17.50
N ASN A 361 -9.06 6.52 -17.07
CA ASN A 361 -10.51 6.47 -17.27
C ASN A 361 -11.29 7.49 -16.40
N ARG A 362 -10.66 8.04 -15.35
CA ARG A 362 -11.17 9.10 -14.47
C ARG A 362 -10.08 10.13 -14.19
N ASP A 363 -10.35 11.22 -13.49
CA ASP A 363 -9.23 12.05 -13.01
C ASP A 363 -8.50 11.29 -11.90
N ALA A 364 -7.25 10.88 -12.16
CA ALA A 364 -6.38 10.24 -11.19
C ALA A 364 -5.78 11.29 -10.25
N THR A 365 -5.56 10.92 -8.99
CA THR A 365 -4.76 11.73 -8.07
C THR A 365 -3.27 11.57 -8.38
N MET A 366 -2.38 11.70 -7.40
CA MET A 366 -0.94 11.62 -7.65
C MET A 366 -0.55 10.25 -8.22
N SER A 367 0.08 10.29 -9.39
CA SER A 367 0.47 9.10 -10.15
C SER A 367 1.98 9.03 -10.31
N ILE A 368 2.50 7.81 -10.40
CA ILE A 368 3.90 7.53 -10.66
C ILE A 368 4.03 6.98 -12.07
N LEU A 369 5.00 7.52 -12.79
CA LEU A 369 5.53 6.94 -14.01
C LEU A 369 6.92 6.39 -13.69
N ASP A 370 7.03 5.07 -13.63
CA ASP A 370 8.28 4.35 -13.37
C ASP A 370 8.83 3.81 -14.70
N ILE A 371 9.96 4.37 -15.10
CA ILE A 371 10.61 4.14 -16.38
C ILE A 371 11.89 3.35 -16.13
N GLY A 372 11.86 2.06 -16.44
CA GLY A 372 13.07 1.25 -16.53
C GLY A 372 13.94 1.76 -17.67
N LEU A 373 15.23 1.98 -17.40
CA LEU A 373 16.18 2.37 -18.44
C LEU A 373 16.84 1.14 -19.04
N GLN A 374 17.19 1.23 -20.32
CA GLN A 374 18.00 0.20 -20.97
C GLN A 374 19.42 0.23 -20.42
N THR A 375 20.07 -0.93 -20.37
CA THR A 375 21.46 -1.03 -19.91
C THR A 375 22.37 -0.11 -20.71
N GLY A 376 23.12 0.75 -20.03
CA GLY A 376 24.01 1.71 -20.66
C GLY A 376 23.33 3.00 -21.12
N PHE A 377 22.06 3.26 -20.78
CA PHE A 377 21.37 4.51 -21.07
C PHE A 377 21.09 5.33 -19.81
N THR A 378 21.14 6.66 -19.95
CA THR A 378 20.82 7.62 -18.89
C THR A 378 19.93 8.74 -19.44
N PRO A 379 18.94 9.25 -18.70
CA PRO A 379 18.08 10.32 -19.17
C PRO A 379 18.83 11.65 -19.23
N ASN A 380 18.45 12.52 -20.16
CA ASN A 380 18.94 13.88 -20.22
C ASN A 380 18.34 14.72 -19.09
N LEU A 381 19.19 15.15 -18.16
CA LEU A 381 18.76 15.91 -16.98
C LEU A 381 18.28 17.34 -17.28
N GLU A 382 18.66 17.93 -18.42
CA GLU A 382 18.20 19.26 -18.81
C GLU A 382 16.73 19.23 -19.22
N ASP A 383 16.34 18.20 -19.98
CA ASP A 383 14.95 17.99 -20.39
C ASP A 383 14.04 17.77 -19.16
N LEU A 384 14.47 16.93 -18.20
CA LEU A 384 13.73 16.70 -16.95
C LEU A 384 13.64 17.95 -16.06
N LYS A 385 14.69 18.78 -16.03
CA LYS A 385 14.67 20.08 -15.33
C LYS A 385 13.69 21.06 -16.00
N ALA A 386 13.57 21.04 -17.32
CA ALA A 386 12.62 21.87 -18.03
C ALA A 386 11.17 21.44 -17.75
N LEU A 387 10.92 20.13 -17.68
CA LEU A 387 9.60 19.57 -17.37
C LEU A 387 9.15 19.84 -15.92
N SER A 388 10.10 19.84 -14.98
CA SER A 388 9.84 20.12 -13.55
C SER A 388 9.93 21.61 -13.19
N GLY A 389 10.45 22.44 -14.09
CA GLY A 389 10.67 23.86 -13.90
C GLY A 389 9.61 24.74 -14.56
N GLY A 390 9.56 26.02 -14.16
CA GLY A 390 8.69 27.03 -14.78
C GLY A 390 7.44 27.40 -13.95
N ARG A 391 6.53 28.17 -14.56
CA ARG A 391 5.27 28.63 -13.92
C ARG A 391 4.14 27.60 -13.99
N ALA A 392 4.27 26.60 -14.87
CA ALA A 392 3.32 25.50 -15.06
C ALA A 392 4.11 24.20 -15.30
N PRO A 393 4.67 23.58 -14.24
CA PRO A 393 5.41 22.33 -14.36
C PRO A 393 4.48 21.19 -14.80
N ILE A 394 4.97 20.34 -15.71
CA ILE A 394 4.27 19.13 -16.18
C ILE A 394 4.52 17.99 -15.19
N ILE A 395 5.76 17.88 -14.69
CA ILE A 395 6.14 16.89 -13.68
C ILE A 395 6.41 17.57 -12.34
N SER A 396 5.97 16.96 -11.25
CA SER A 396 6.13 17.53 -9.91
C SER A 396 7.53 17.29 -9.34
N LYS A 397 8.06 16.10 -9.58
CA LYS A 397 9.41 15.68 -9.16
C LYS A 397 9.89 14.53 -10.05
N TYR A 398 11.20 14.36 -10.16
CA TYR A 398 11.80 13.15 -10.70
C TYR A 398 12.94 12.68 -9.80
N GLU A 399 13.14 11.36 -9.74
CA GLU A 399 14.21 10.71 -8.98
C GLU A 399 14.81 9.57 -9.79
N MET A 400 16.11 9.37 -9.65
CA MET A 400 16.77 8.16 -10.15
C MET A 400 16.82 7.18 -8.99
N ASP A 401 16.19 6.01 -9.16
CA ASP A 401 16.28 4.94 -8.17
C ASP A 401 17.23 3.85 -8.65
N THR A 402 18.14 3.47 -7.76
CA THR A 402 19.09 2.36 -7.95
C THR A 402 18.86 1.26 -6.91
N ALA A 403 17.93 1.45 -5.97
CA ALA A 403 17.69 0.54 -4.85
C ALA A 403 16.77 -0.63 -5.22
N LEU A 404 15.82 -0.42 -6.16
CA LEU A 404 14.85 -1.44 -6.57
C LEU A 404 15.22 -2.18 -7.88
N SER A 405 16.24 -1.70 -8.62
CA SER A 405 16.67 -2.30 -9.89
C SER A 405 18.15 -2.05 -10.16
N GLU A 406 18.94 -3.10 -10.43
CA GLU A 406 20.34 -3.01 -10.87
C GLU A 406 20.51 -2.23 -12.19
N ARG A 407 19.42 -2.02 -12.94
CA ARG A 407 19.41 -1.37 -14.27
C ARG A 407 19.27 0.16 -14.19
N GLY A 408 18.92 0.70 -13.02
CA GLY A 408 18.52 2.09 -12.83
C GLY A 408 17.10 2.35 -13.37
N SER A 409 16.24 2.92 -12.54
CA SER A 409 14.92 3.40 -12.94
C SER A 409 14.81 4.91 -12.78
N LEU A 410 14.10 5.54 -13.70
CA LEU A 410 13.68 6.95 -13.59
C LEU A 410 12.24 6.97 -13.10
N ILE A 411 12.04 7.50 -11.90
CA ILE A 411 10.73 7.66 -11.28
C ILE A 411 10.28 9.11 -11.46
N ILE A 412 9.13 9.31 -12.09
CA ILE A 412 8.51 10.62 -12.31
C ILE A 412 7.20 10.70 -11.51
N TYR A 413 7.04 11.78 -10.75
CA TYR A 413 5.85 12.06 -9.95
C TYR A 413 4.96 13.09 -10.65
N LEU A 414 3.68 12.75 -10.79
CA LEU A 414 2.65 13.60 -11.40
C LEU A 414 1.59 13.96 -10.37
N ASP A 415 1.19 15.23 -10.30
CA ASP A 415 0.15 15.69 -9.37
C ASP A 415 -1.23 15.08 -9.66
N LYS A 416 -1.54 14.88 -10.95
CA LYS A 416 -2.80 14.30 -11.44
C LYS A 416 -2.62 13.77 -12.86
N ILE A 417 -3.49 12.85 -13.28
CA ILE A 417 -3.67 12.47 -14.70
C ILE A 417 -5.13 12.73 -15.05
N SER A 418 -5.39 13.43 -16.16
CA SER A 418 -6.78 13.70 -16.57
C SER A 418 -7.41 12.51 -17.30
N HIS A 419 -8.74 12.43 -17.26
CA HIS A 419 -9.51 11.56 -18.16
C HIS A 419 -9.93 12.20 -19.48
N THR A 420 -9.72 13.51 -19.63
CA THR A 420 -10.20 14.24 -20.81
C THR A 420 -9.11 14.52 -21.83
N ARG A 421 -7.84 14.55 -21.40
CA ARG A 421 -6.70 14.87 -22.24
C ARG A 421 -5.54 13.93 -21.90
N PRO A 422 -4.92 13.30 -22.90
CA PRO A 422 -3.73 12.49 -22.68
C PRO A 422 -2.62 13.36 -22.09
N GLU A 423 -1.90 12.82 -21.11
CA GLU A 423 -0.67 13.43 -20.66
C GLU A 423 0.50 12.89 -21.47
N GLU A 424 1.31 13.81 -21.97
CA GLU A 424 2.42 13.54 -22.87
C GLU A 424 3.72 14.01 -22.22
N ILE A 425 4.66 13.08 -22.00
CA ILE A 425 5.96 13.39 -21.43
C ILE A 425 7.02 12.99 -22.44
N SER A 426 7.96 13.89 -22.74
CA SER A 426 9.03 13.63 -23.70
C SER A 426 10.38 14.06 -23.17
N PHE A 427 11.38 13.20 -23.28
CA PHE A 427 12.76 13.50 -22.90
C PHE A 427 13.74 12.59 -23.63
N ARG A 428 14.98 13.07 -23.81
CA ARG A 428 16.04 12.29 -24.47
C ARG A 428 16.69 11.31 -23.51
N VAL A 429 17.01 10.11 -23.99
CA VAL A 429 17.88 9.14 -23.32
C VAL A 429 19.20 9.01 -24.07
N GLN A 430 20.31 9.07 -23.35
CA GLN A 430 21.66 9.09 -23.90
C GLN A 430 22.37 7.78 -23.58
N GLN A 431 23.00 7.19 -24.58
CA GLN A 431 23.82 6.00 -24.39
C GLN A 431 25.18 6.39 -23.82
N THR A 432 25.49 5.93 -22.62
CA THR A 432 26.75 6.12 -21.91
C THR A 432 27.69 4.92 -22.04
N MET A 433 27.13 3.73 -22.31
CA MET A 433 27.90 2.49 -22.51
C MET A 433 27.35 1.71 -23.69
N GLU A 434 28.25 1.20 -24.54
CA GLU A 434 27.88 0.29 -25.62
C GLU A 434 27.60 -1.12 -25.07
N VAL A 435 26.42 -1.67 -25.39
CA VAL A 435 25.96 -2.98 -24.94
C VAL A 435 25.57 -3.80 -26.18
N GLY A 436 26.02 -5.05 -26.24
CA GLY A 436 25.89 -5.86 -27.45
C GLY A 436 24.48 -6.36 -27.77
N VAL A 437 23.68 -6.71 -26.75
CA VAL A 437 22.27 -7.13 -26.93
C VAL A 437 21.44 -6.37 -25.91
N LEU A 438 20.66 -5.41 -26.39
CA LEU A 438 19.77 -4.62 -25.55
C LEU A 438 18.54 -5.45 -25.18
N GLN A 439 18.20 -5.45 -23.89
CA GLN A 439 16.93 -6.00 -23.45
C GLN A 439 15.84 -4.93 -23.57
N PRO A 440 14.59 -5.33 -23.83
CA PRO A 440 13.44 -4.45 -23.70
C PRO A 440 13.40 -3.84 -22.30
N ALA A 441 13.03 -2.57 -22.23
CA ALA A 441 12.82 -1.88 -20.96
C ALA A 441 11.34 -1.59 -20.77
N ALA A 442 10.89 -1.60 -19.52
CA ALA A 442 9.49 -1.39 -19.16
C ALA A 442 9.24 0.06 -18.76
N VAL A 443 8.09 0.58 -19.15
CA VAL A 443 7.49 1.79 -18.60
C VAL A 443 6.21 1.36 -17.91
N SER A 444 6.05 1.74 -16.66
CA SER A 444 4.84 1.46 -15.89
C SER A 444 4.23 2.75 -15.38
N VAL A 445 2.91 2.86 -15.52
CA VAL A 445 2.13 3.94 -14.92
C VAL A 445 1.15 3.34 -13.94
N TYR A 446 1.12 3.92 -12.75
CA TYR A 446 0.17 3.57 -11.71
C TYR A 446 -0.17 4.81 -10.90
N GLU A 447 -1.40 4.87 -10.40
CA GLU A 447 -1.73 5.78 -9.32
C GLU A 447 -0.86 5.33 -8.13
N TYR A 448 -0.09 6.23 -7.47
CA TYR A 448 0.89 5.86 -6.42
C TYR A 448 0.28 4.90 -5.38
N TYR A 449 -1.01 5.06 -5.23
CA TYR A 449 -1.89 4.71 -4.16
C TYR A 449 -2.82 3.53 -4.46
N GLU A 450 -2.94 3.17 -5.75
CA GLU A 450 -3.63 2.00 -6.24
C GLU A 450 -2.70 1.30 -7.26
N GLN A 451 -2.01 0.26 -6.80
CA GLN A 451 -0.96 -0.43 -7.56
C GLN A 451 -1.53 -1.47 -8.54
N THR A 452 -2.47 -1.05 -9.39
CA THR A 452 -2.77 -1.78 -10.63
C THR A 452 -1.99 -1.10 -11.76
N PRO A 453 -0.69 -1.42 -11.94
CA PRO A 453 0.13 -0.78 -12.95
C PRO A 453 -0.29 -1.22 -14.34
N CYS A 454 -0.32 -0.27 -15.25
CA CYS A 454 -0.27 -0.54 -16.68
C CYS A 454 1.19 -0.53 -17.11
N VAL A 455 1.66 -1.64 -17.69
CA VAL A 455 3.05 -1.82 -18.11
C VAL A 455 3.13 -1.95 -19.62
N LYS A 456 4.03 -1.20 -20.24
CA LYS A 456 4.37 -1.31 -21.67
C LYS A 456 5.88 -1.38 -21.83
N PHE A 457 6.34 -2.14 -22.82
CA PHE A 457 7.76 -2.28 -23.10
C PHE A 457 8.16 -1.45 -24.32
N TYR A 458 9.42 -1.00 -24.35
CA TYR A 458 10.00 -0.31 -25.49
C TYR A 458 11.38 -0.87 -25.84
N HIS A 459 11.72 -0.80 -27.12
CA HIS A 459 13.00 -1.20 -27.68
C HIS A 459 13.30 -0.40 -28.97
N PRO A 460 14.55 0.05 -29.22
CA PRO A 460 14.91 0.84 -30.40
C PRO A 460 14.56 0.19 -31.74
N GLU A 461 14.71 -1.14 -31.82
CA GLU A 461 14.55 -1.89 -33.07
C GLU A 461 13.25 -2.73 -33.12
N ARG A 462 12.47 -2.77 -32.03
CA ARG A 462 11.35 -3.72 -31.91
C ARG A 462 10.10 -3.02 -31.41
N GLU A 463 9.01 -3.17 -32.16
CA GLU A 463 7.71 -2.62 -31.79
C GLU A 463 7.19 -3.29 -30.51
N GLY A 464 6.76 -2.48 -29.53
CA GLY A 464 6.27 -2.95 -28.23
C GLY A 464 7.29 -3.71 -27.37
N GLY A 465 8.58 -3.69 -27.72
CA GLY A 465 9.62 -4.37 -26.94
C GLY A 465 9.50 -5.89 -26.89
N GLN A 466 8.86 -6.52 -27.88
CA GLN A 466 8.67 -7.97 -27.88
C GLN A 466 10.00 -8.74 -27.98
N LEU A 467 10.07 -9.87 -27.26
CA LEU A 467 11.14 -10.85 -27.46
C LEU A 467 10.90 -11.59 -28.77
N LEU A 468 11.98 -11.95 -29.45
CA LEU A 468 11.92 -12.84 -30.61
C LEU A 468 11.46 -14.21 -30.12
N GLN A 469 10.28 -14.63 -30.56
CA GLN A 469 9.69 -15.91 -30.24
C GLN A 469 9.34 -16.64 -31.52
N LEU A 470 9.60 -17.95 -31.54
CA LEU A 470 9.13 -18.88 -32.56
C LEU A 470 7.96 -19.64 -31.94
N CYS A 471 6.74 -19.26 -32.33
CA CYS A 471 5.52 -19.87 -31.84
C CYS A 471 4.93 -20.83 -32.89
N THR A 472 4.56 -22.03 -32.43
CA THR A 472 3.76 -23.01 -33.17
C THR A 472 2.58 -23.39 -32.29
N ASP A 473 1.36 -23.05 -32.72
CA ASP A 473 0.15 -23.11 -31.91
C ASP A 473 0.36 -22.41 -30.55
N ASP A 474 0.14 -23.10 -29.43
CA ASP A 474 0.32 -22.57 -28.07
C ASP A 474 1.76 -22.76 -27.52
N GLU A 475 2.67 -23.35 -28.30
CA GLU A 475 4.07 -23.54 -27.89
C GLU A 475 4.99 -22.48 -28.51
N CYS A 476 5.40 -21.52 -27.69
CA CYS A 476 6.41 -20.52 -28.04
C CYS A 476 7.81 -20.90 -27.53
N THR A 477 8.81 -20.80 -28.39
CA THR A 477 10.23 -20.97 -28.04
C THR A 477 11.01 -19.67 -28.21
N CYS A 478 11.88 -19.37 -27.25
CA CYS A 478 12.71 -18.16 -27.28
C CYS A 478 13.74 -18.22 -28.43
N ALA A 479 13.75 -17.19 -29.27
CA ALA A 479 14.64 -17.04 -30.41
C ALA A 479 15.70 -15.93 -30.22
N GLU A 480 15.93 -15.50 -28.98
CA GLU A 480 17.01 -14.56 -28.62
C GLU A 480 18.40 -15.19 -28.65
N ASP A 481 18.49 -16.51 -28.77
CA ASP A 481 19.78 -17.21 -28.78
C ASP A 481 20.53 -16.99 -30.09
N ARG A 482 21.87 -17.01 -30.04
CA ARG A 482 22.68 -16.92 -31.26
C ARG A 482 22.30 -18.06 -32.17
N ASN A 483 21.83 -17.72 -33.38
CA ASN A 483 21.55 -18.66 -34.46
C ASN A 483 22.62 -19.77 -34.47
N LYS A 484 22.23 -21.00 -34.08
CA LYS A 484 23.18 -22.10 -33.92
C LYS A 484 23.74 -22.45 -35.29
N SER A 485 24.93 -21.90 -35.56
CA SER A 485 25.87 -22.28 -36.61
C SER A 485 25.57 -21.76 -38.02
N ASN A 486 26.12 -20.58 -38.36
CA ASN A 486 26.73 -20.46 -39.67
C ASN A 486 28.04 -21.26 -39.61
N LYS A 487 28.00 -22.55 -40.00
CA LYS A 487 29.16 -23.47 -39.97
C LYS A 487 30.19 -23.09 -41.03
N ASN A 488 30.78 -21.91 -40.92
CA ASN A 488 32.01 -21.60 -41.61
C ASN A 488 33.14 -21.49 -40.58
N LYS A 489 33.99 -22.54 -40.61
CA LYS A 489 35.21 -22.76 -39.81
C LYS A 489 34.97 -23.37 -38.43
N ILE A 490 35.20 -24.68 -38.35
CA ILE A 490 36.25 -25.36 -37.55
C ILE A 490 35.97 -26.87 -37.63
N LYS A 491 36.94 -27.65 -38.14
CA LYS A 491 36.97 -29.12 -38.06
C LYS A 491 37.02 -29.53 -36.58
N GLN A 492 35.88 -29.85 -35.97
CA GLN A 492 35.84 -30.52 -34.66
C GLN A 492 35.47 -31.99 -34.82
N ASN A 493 36.20 -32.79 -34.04
CA ASN A 493 36.25 -34.25 -34.03
C ASN A 493 34.86 -34.89 -33.88
N LEU A 494 34.52 -35.87 -34.73
CA LEU A 494 33.19 -36.51 -34.77
C LEU A 494 32.82 -37.14 -33.42
N THR A 495 33.80 -37.70 -32.72
CA THR A 495 33.68 -38.38 -31.42
C THR A 495 33.16 -37.45 -30.32
N LEU A 496 33.53 -36.16 -30.36
CA LEU A 496 33.11 -35.15 -29.38
C LEU A 496 31.65 -34.73 -29.57
N ARG A 497 31.11 -34.83 -30.79
CA ARG A 497 29.68 -34.63 -31.06
C ARG A 497 28.86 -35.82 -30.58
N VAL A 498 29.32 -37.04 -30.87
CA VAL A 498 28.66 -38.28 -30.43
C VAL A 498 28.60 -38.34 -28.89
N SER A 499 29.69 -38.00 -28.19
CA SER A 499 29.69 -37.96 -26.72
C SER A 499 28.78 -36.88 -26.12
N ARG A 500 28.50 -35.79 -26.86
CA ARG A 500 27.56 -34.74 -26.44
C ARG A 500 26.11 -35.14 -26.69
N CYS A 501 25.82 -35.90 -27.75
CA CYS A 501 24.49 -36.46 -28.03
C CYS A 501 24.10 -37.57 -27.04
N CYS A 502 25.07 -38.34 -26.53
CA CYS A 502 24.83 -39.43 -25.57
C CYS A 502 24.73 -38.98 -24.10
N ARG A 503 24.83 -37.68 -23.78
CA ARG A 503 24.51 -37.19 -22.43
C ARG A 503 22.99 -37.09 -22.29
N GLN A 504 22.43 -37.80 -21.32
CA GLN A 504 20.99 -37.86 -21.04
C GLN A 504 20.39 -36.44 -20.99
N GLY A 505 19.57 -36.10 -21.99
CA GLY A 505 18.84 -34.83 -22.01
C GLY A 505 18.36 -34.34 -23.38
N THR A 506 18.98 -34.73 -24.51
CA THR A 506 18.50 -34.30 -25.84
C THR A 506 17.61 -35.34 -26.48
N ALA A 507 16.36 -35.43 -26.04
CA ALA A 507 15.31 -36.12 -26.77
C ALA A 507 14.75 -35.18 -27.85
N ARG A 508 15.24 -35.33 -29.08
CA ARG A 508 14.43 -35.37 -30.32
C ARG A 508 15.42 -35.60 -31.49
N THR A 509 15.16 -36.70 -32.21
CA THR A 509 15.82 -37.16 -33.45
C THR A 509 17.30 -37.54 -33.41
N CYS A 510 17.61 -38.69 -32.81
CA CYS A 510 18.66 -39.57 -33.33
C CYS A 510 18.00 -40.62 -34.23
N VAL A 511 18.19 -40.50 -35.54
CA VAL A 511 17.82 -41.52 -36.54
C VAL A 511 18.58 -42.80 -36.19
N ALA A 512 17.80 -43.86 -35.99
CA ALA A 512 18.29 -45.20 -35.75
C ALA A 512 18.86 -45.78 -37.05
N GLU A 513 20.18 -45.86 -37.14
CA GLU A 513 20.94 -46.79 -37.97
C GLU A 513 22.41 -46.62 -37.56
N TYR A 514 23.21 -47.69 -37.47
CA TYR A 514 24.58 -47.76 -36.91
C TYR A 514 24.75 -48.08 -35.42
N CYS A 515 23.84 -48.84 -34.83
CA CYS A 515 24.17 -49.66 -33.66
C CYS A 515 23.71 -51.11 -33.86
N LYS A 516 24.38 -51.82 -34.77
CA LYS A 516 24.58 -53.28 -34.72
C LYS A 516 25.80 -53.59 -35.62
N SER A 517 26.82 -54.15 -35.00
CA SER A 517 27.93 -54.97 -35.56
C SER A 517 28.48 -54.61 -36.94
#